data_AF-A0A7W1I9X6-F1
#
_entry.id   AF-A0A7W1I9X6-F1
#
_cell.length_a   1.000
_cell.length_b   1.000
_cell.length_c   1.000
_cell.angle_alpha   90.00
_cell.angle_beta   90.00
_cell.angle_gamma   90.00
#
_symmetry.space_group_name_H-M   'P 1'
#
loop_
_entity.id
_entity.type
_entity.pdbx_description
1 polymer ?
#
loop_
_entity_poly.entity_id
_entity_poly.type
_entity_poly.pdbx_seq_one_letter_code
_entity_poly.pdbx_strand_id
1 'polypeptide(L)'
;MKSLEFLLAETEQISVLTIWDSGETVAPSGGITYTWNGYQESGEVRSLFRYVEKNAERLRSRYAEWIHDLGEFRVDGISVVEHLAIYPDLSYWWLTLLVEKSPWKSPAIVDAVRLLAVEEILTAMRPVKVVLVSSNSSVCESISGLCEALRMDFSWQRLTPPASSRWGKRRIYRSLPPVARGLVHLTLHVWERWPFRKAAFPGWFGGADTVLFCSYFFNIDVKEGERGKFKSRYWGRLPELLPKMNLKGNWLEHYPPHPAISGPTLAKELASKINANGVTEGRHGFVDSFLSATVIIRVLINWVKLLAAARKLQRVSGAFRPRGSRVSLWPLMRHDWYESLHGVDCVRALLSRELLDEAVRSLPTQKNGFYLCENHAWERAFIQSWRRHKHGVLTAVVHATVRFWDLRYFHDSRSLSGANRFSLPQPDRTALNGAAVMEAYRRMGYPDERLVTVEALRYNHLKYSRGMDSGMEGGSRKILILGDYVPSATEKLLKVVADTAPLLPVSYSYAVKPHPSCQVNLTEYSAFDLHIRNEPLDQILRSYDIAFSANWTSAAVDAYVAGLPVVVMLDETELNLSPLREMPGVHFVSDPRQLAEALASIASDVAQQSQRKNLFFLDPALPRWQRLLAS
;
A
#
# COMPACT_ATOMS: atom_id res chain seq x y z
N MET A 1 -27.26 -5.49 -19.77
CA MET A 1 -28.56 -5.66 -19.09
C MET A 1 -29.55 -6.52 -19.90
N LYS A 2 -29.08 -7.61 -20.55
CA LYS A 2 -29.92 -8.54 -21.34
C LYS A 2 -29.32 -9.96 -21.45
N SER A 3 -28.46 -10.36 -20.51
CA SER A 3 -27.83 -11.69 -20.52
C SER A 3 -27.96 -12.45 -19.19
N LEU A 4 -28.90 -12.02 -18.33
CA LEU A 4 -29.14 -12.65 -17.02
C LEU A 4 -30.53 -13.30 -16.91
N GLU A 5 -31.35 -13.28 -17.97
CA GLU A 5 -32.75 -13.73 -17.93
C GLU A 5 -32.97 -15.18 -18.40
N PHE A 6 -31.94 -15.97 -18.70
CA PHE A 6 -32.12 -17.32 -19.24
C PHE A 6 -31.68 -18.48 -18.32
N LEU A 7 -31.68 -18.25 -17.00
CA LEU A 7 -31.45 -19.30 -15.99
C LEU A 7 -32.47 -19.20 -14.83
N LEU A 8 -33.75 -19.00 -15.17
CA LEU A 8 -34.86 -19.22 -14.24
C LEU A 8 -35.54 -20.55 -14.60
N ALA A 9 -34.84 -21.64 -14.30
CA ALA A 9 -35.43 -22.95 -14.12
C ALA A 9 -35.23 -23.32 -12.64
N GLU A 10 -36.35 -23.43 -11.92
CA GLU A 10 -36.52 -24.01 -10.56
C GLU A 10 -35.27 -24.01 -9.66
N THR A 11 -35.02 -22.89 -8.96
CA THR A 11 -34.03 -22.87 -7.88
C THR A 11 -34.55 -23.62 -6.67
N GLU A 12 -34.01 -24.82 -6.41
CA GLU A 12 -33.98 -25.38 -5.05
C GLU A 12 -33.50 -24.28 -4.10
N GLN A 13 -34.37 -23.90 -3.16
CA GLN A 13 -33.99 -22.94 -2.13
C GLN A 13 -32.88 -23.55 -1.30
N ILE A 14 -31.70 -22.92 -1.33
CA ILE A 14 -30.53 -23.40 -0.58
C ILE A 14 -30.89 -23.37 0.90
N SER A 15 -30.92 -24.55 1.53
CA SER A 15 -31.31 -24.69 2.93
C SER A 15 -30.24 -24.10 3.86
N VAL A 16 -28.96 -24.35 3.57
CA VAL A 16 -27.84 -23.93 4.41
C VAL A 16 -26.70 -23.38 3.56
N LEU A 17 -26.21 -22.19 3.92
CA LEU A 17 -24.96 -21.61 3.39
C LEU A 17 -23.93 -21.52 4.52
N THR A 18 -22.73 -22.05 4.29
CA THR A 18 -21.63 -22.01 5.25
C THR A 18 -20.61 -20.94 4.85
N ILE A 19 -20.19 -20.11 5.80
CA ILE A 19 -19.05 -19.20 5.67
C ILE A 19 -17.91 -19.77 6.51
N TRP A 20 -16.83 -20.18 5.85
CA TRP A 20 -15.71 -20.88 6.46
C TRP A 20 -14.48 -19.98 6.61
N ASP A 21 -14.31 -19.40 7.79
CA ASP A 21 -13.15 -18.58 8.19
C ASP A 21 -12.20 -19.39 9.07
N SER A 22 -11.56 -20.38 8.44
CA SER A 22 -10.49 -21.20 9.01
C SER A 22 -9.46 -21.54 7.95
N GLY A 23 -8.22 -21.78 8.39
CA GLY A 23 -7.17 -22.38 7.55
C GLY A 23 -7.25 -23.91 7.48
N GLU A 24 -8.15 -24.52 8.25
CA GLU A 24 -8.39 -25.97 8.21
C GLU A 24 -9.20 -26.37 6.97
N THR A 25 -9.06 -27.63 6.55
CA THR A 25 -9.84 -28.22 5.45
C THR A 25 -11.33 -28.08 5.71
N VAL A 26 -12.07 -27.59 4.70
CA VAL A 26 -13.52 -27.47 4.77
C VAL A 26 -14.13 -28.84 5.04
N ALA A 27 -14.87 -28.97 6.13
CA ALA A 27 -15.65 -30.17 6.40
C ALA A 27 -16.83 -30.24 5.41
N PRO A 28 -17.24 -31.43 4.94
CA PRO A 28 -18.42 -31.56 4.07
C PRO A 28 -19.65 -30.99 4.78
N SER A 29 -20.17 -29.87 4.29
CA SER A 29 -21.51 -29.38 4.61
C SER A 29 -22.45 -29.79 3.49
N GLY A 30 -23.67 -30.23 3.80
CA GLY A 30 -24.69 -30.56 2.78
C GLY A 30 -25.28 -29.32 2.11
N GLY A 31 -24.43 -28.45 1.56
CA GLY A 31 -24.76 -27.16 0.96
C GLY A 31 -23.53 -26.32 0.60
N ILE A 32 -23.76 -25.19 -0.07
CA ILE A 32 -22.70 -24.32 -0.59
C ILE A 32 -21.88 -23.70 0.54
N THR A 33 -20.56 -23.80 0.42
CA THR A 33 -19.60 -23.19 1.35
C THR A 33 -18.79 -22.09 0.67
N TYR A 34 -18.76 -20.91 1.28
CA TYR A 34 -17.86 -19.83 0.91
C TYR A 34 -16.67 -19.80 1.88
N THR A 35 -15.46 -20.01 1.36
CA THR A 35 -14.24 -19.86 2.16
C THR A 35 -13.90 -18.39 2.32
N TRP A 36 -13.60 -17.98 3.55
CA TRP A 36 -13.16 -16.62 3.88
C TRP A 36 -11.78 -16.35 3.30
N ASN A 37 -10.91 -17.35 3.39
CA ASN A 37 -9.53 -17.34 2.92
C ASN A 37 -9.35 -18.32 1.75
N GLY A 38 -8.31 -18.10 0.95
CA GLY A 38 -7.94 -18.93 -0.20
C GLY A 38 -8.72 -18.58 -1.47
N TYR A 39 -8.18 -19.04 -2.60
CA TYR A 39 -8.73 -18.83 -3.95
C TYR A 39 -9.16 -20.14 -4.63
N GLN A 40 -9.10 -21.26 -3.89
CA GLN A 40 -9.47 -22.59 -4.37
C GLN A 40 -11.00 -22.73 -4.42
N GLU A 41 -11.50 -23.37 -5.47
CA GLU A 41 -12.92 -23.68 -5.66
C GLU A 41 -13.05 -25.12 -6.15
N SER A 42 -13.98 -25.87 -5.59
CA SER A 42 -14.23 -27.28 -5.98
C SER A 42 -15.64 -27.70 -5.55
N GLY A 43 -16.36 -28.40 -6.41
CA GLY A 43 -17.71 -28.90 -6.10
C GLY A 43 -18.66 -27.79 -5.62
N GLU A 44 -19.02 -27.81 -4.33
CA GLU A 44 -19.87 -26.82 -3.65
C GLU A 44 -19.09 -25.73 -2.89
N VAL A 45 -17.75 -25.82 -2.86
CA VAL A 45 -16.87 -24.83 -2.25
C VAL A 45 -16.59 -23.70 -3.23
N ARG A 46 -16.79 -22.47 -2.78
CA ARG A 46 -16.56 -21.21 -3.50
C ARG A 46 -15.62 -20.32 -2.69
N SER A 47 -14.86 -19.46 -3.35
CA SER A 47 -13.93 -18.55 -2.67
C SER A 47 -14.53 -17.14 -2.58
N LEU A 48 -14.53 -16.55 -1.38
CA LEU A 48 -14.88 -15.13 -1.24
C LEU A 48 -13.89 -14.23 -1.99
N PHE A 49 -12.61 -14.57 -2.02
CA PHE A 49 -11.64 -13.79 -2.78
C PHE A 49 -11.87 -13.86 -4.30
N ARG A 50 -12.26 -15.01 -4.85
CA ARG A 50 -12.66 -15.12 -6.27
C ARG A 50 -13.89 -14.27 -6.56
N TYR A 51 -14.88 -14.27 -5.66
CA TYR A 51 -16.04 -13.38 -5.79
C TYR A 51 -15.63 -11.90 -5.74
N VAL A 52 -14.78 -11.52 -4.77
CA VAL A 52 -14.28 -10.15 -4.63
C VAL A 52 -13.53 -9.71 -5.88
N GLU A 53 -12.66 -10.56 -6.42
CA GLU A 53 -11.86 -10.25 -7.60
C GLU A 53 -12.72 -10.12 -8.87
N LYS A 54 -13.73 -10.97 -9.04
CA LYS A 54 -14.71 -10.85 -10.14
C LYS A 54 -15.53 -9.56 -10.06
N ASN A 55 -15.72 -9.01 -8.86
CA ASN A 55 -16.55 -7.83 -8.60
C ASN A 55 -15.72 -6.62 -8.12
N ALA A 56 -14.42 -6.61 -8.42
CA ALA A 56 -13.43 -5.77 -7.76
C ALA A 56 -13.73 -4.27 -7.87
N GLU A 57 -14.05 -3.77 -9.07
CA GLU A 57 -14.35 -2.35 -9.29
C GLU A 57 -15.53 -1.86 -8.47
N ARG A 58 -16.61 -2.66 -8.45
CA ARG A 58 -17.85 -2.32 -7.76
C ARG A 58 -17.66 -2.34 -6.24
N LEU A 59 -17.02 -3.37 -5.70
CA LEU A 59 -16.76 -3.47 -4.25
C LEU A 59 -15.79 -2.40 -3.76
N ARG A 60 -14.73 -2.12 -4.53
CA ARG A 60 -13.79 -1.03 -4.25
C ARG A 60 -14.49 0.33 -4.23
N SER A 61 -15.35 0.59 -5.21
CA SER A 61 -16.15 1.83 -5.29
C SER A 61 -17.09 1.98 -4.11
N ARG A 62 -17.86 0.93 -3.76
CA ARG A 62 -18.74 0.92 -2.57
C ARG A 62 -17.97 1.24 -1.28
N TYR A 63 -16.78 0.68 -1.12
CA TYR A 63 -15.95 0.95 0.05
C TYR A 63 -15.46 2.41 0.09
N ALA A 64 -15.01 2.97 -1.03
CA ALA A 64 -14.57 4.36 -1.08
C ALA A 64 -15.71 5.37 -0.89
N GLU A 65 -16.88 5.08 -1.47
CA GLU A 65 -18.11 5.85 -1.27
C GLU A 65 -18.49 5.91 0.21
N TRP A 66 -18.41 4.76 0.90
CA TRP A 66 -18.67 4.70 2.34
C TRP A 66 -17.72 5.59 3.15
N ILE A 67 -16.42 5.58 2.83
CA ILE A 67 -15.46 6.46 3.52
C ILE A 67 -15.80 7.94 3.29
N HIS A 68 -16.20 8.33 2.08
CA HIS A 68 -16.67 9.70 1.82
C HIS A 68 -17.93 10.03 2.64
N ASP A 69 -18.95 9.17 2.57
CA ASP A 69 -20.22 9.34 3.29
C ASP A 69 -20.02 9.39 4.81
N LEU A 70 -19.05 8.65 5.35
CA LEU A 70 -18.67 8.69 6.76
C LEU A 70 -18.10 10.05 7.16
N GLY A 71 -17.31 10.70 6.29
CA GLY A 71 -16.81 12.06 6.52
C GLY A 71 -17.93 13.12 6.50
N GLU A 72 -18.91 12.94 5.61
CA GLU A 72 -20.07 13.84 5.47
C GLU A 72 -21.19 13.56 6.47
N PHE A 73 -21.14 12.44 7.19
CA PHE A 73 -22.14 12.07 8.18
C PHE A 73 -22.30 13.15 9.25
N ARG A 74 -23.54 13.56 9.51
CA ARG A 74 -23.84 14.66 10.42
C ARG A 74 -24.21 14.17 11.81
N VAL A 75 -23.49 14.65 12.81
CA VAL A 75 -23.84 14.51 14.23
C VAL A 75 -24.19 15.88 14.77
N ASP A 76 -25.41 16.02 15.28
CA ASP A 76 -25.95 17.31 15.75
C ASP A 76 -25.89 18.41 14.66
N GLY A 77 -26.17 18.03 13.40
CA GLY A 77 -26.21 18.93 12.24
C GLY A 77 -24.86 19.25 11.60
N ILE A 78 -23.73 18.87 12.22
CA ILE A 78 -22.36 19.17 11.80
C ILE A 78 -21.71 17.89 11.25
N SER A 79 -20.98 17.96 10.13
CA SER A 79 -20.34 16.77 9.54
C SER A 79 -19.17 16.26 10.38
N VAL A 80 -18.76 14.99 10.21
CA VAL A 80 -17.55 14.44 10.86
C VAL A 80 -16.31 15.25 10.45
N VAL A 81 -16.21 15.63 9.17
CA VAL A 81 -15.14 16.52 8.67
C VAL A 81 -15.09 17.82 9.48
N GLU A 82 -16.23 18.46 9.70
CA GLU A 82 -16.31 19.74 10.44
C GLU A 82 -16.06 19.56 11.95
N HIS A 83 -16.57 18.51 12.57
CA HIS A 83 -16.28 18.20 13.98
C HIS A 83 -14.79 18.01 14.24
N LEU A 84 -14.07 17.45 13.26
CA LEU A 84 -12.63 17.21 13.32
C LEU A 84 -11.78 18.38 12.80
N ALA A 85 -12.38 19.54 12.50
CA ALA A 85 -11.67 20.75 12.10
C ALA A 85 -10.98 21.45 13.28
N ILE A 86 -9.98 20.79 13.87
CA ILE A 86 -9.17 21.34 14.99
C ILE A 86 -8.15 22.39 14.53
N TYR A 87 -7.97 22.52 13.22
CA TYR A 87 -7.12 23.53 12.56
C TYR A 87 -7.97 24.45 11.67
N PRO A 88 -7.54 25.72 11.47
CA PRO A 88 -8.29 26.65 10.63
C PRO A 88 -8.42 26.23 9.17
N ASP A 89 -7.49 25.47 8.63
CA ASP A 89 -7.34 25.19 7.20
C ASP A 89 -7.16 23.69 6.91
N LEU A 90 -7.44 22.84 7.90
CA LEU A 90 -7.38 21.39 7.78
C LEU A 90 -8.37 20.72 8.73
N SER A 91 -9.21 19.85 8.19
CA SER A 91 -9.87 18.85 9.03
C SER A 91 -8.92 17.71 9.33
N TYR A 92 -8.83 17.34 10.61
CA TYR A 92 -8.08 16.18 11.06
C TYR A 92 -8.62 14.87 10.48
N TRP A 93 -9.88 14.85 10.00
CA TRP A 93 -10.47 13.72 9.27
C TRP A 93 -9.51 13.17 8.20
N TRP A 94 -8.86 14.06 7.44
CA TRP A 94 -7.96 13.68 6.36
C TRP A 94 -6.65 13.04 6.83
N LEU A 95 -6.35 13.04 8.13
CA LEU A 95 -5.15 12.43 8.70
C LEU A 95 -5.46 11.08 9.40
N THR A 96 -6.70 10.62 9.36
CA THR A 96 -7.14 9.38 10.01
C THR A 96 -6.76 8.13 9.20
N LEU A 97 -6.68 6.98 9.89
CA LEU A 97 -6.46 5.67 9.26
C LEU A 97 -7.55 5.33 8.23
N LEU A 98 -8.79 5.72 8.53
CA LEU A 98 -9.96 5.50 7.68
C LEU A 98 -9.83 6.18 6.32
N VAL A 99 -9.26 7.38 6.26
CA VAL A 99 -9.05 8.10 5.01
C VAL A 99 -7.72 7.72 4.35
N GLU A 100 -6.69 7.41 5.14
CA GLU A 100 -5.44 6.86 4.60
C GLU A 100 -5.72 5.56 3.83
N LYS A 101 -6.57 4.67 4.35
CA LYS A 101 -6.96 3.39 3.70
C LYS A 101 -5.76 2.51 3.35
N SER A 102 -4.75 2.55 4.23
CA SER A 102 -3.52 1.80 4.10
C SER A 102 -3.77 0.34 4.52
N PRO A 103 -3.68 -0.66 3.63
CA PRO A 103 -3.84 -2.07 4.02
C PRO A 103 -2.80 -2.50 5.07
N TRP A 104 -1.66 -1.80 5.16
CA TRP A 104 -0.62 -2.03 6.16
C TRP A 104 -0.97 -1.53 7.56
N LYS A 105 -1.69 -0.41 7.67
CA LYS A 105 -2.08 0.18 8.96
C LYS A 105 -3.48 -0.27 9.40
N SER A 106 -4.31 -0.64 8.43
CA SER A 106 -5.73 -0.99 8.59
C SER A 106 -6.03 -2.35 7.95
N PRO A 107 -5.56 -3.48 8.51
CA PRO A 107 -5.78 -4.81 7.94
C PRO A 107 -7.28 -5.19 7.88
N ALA A 108 -8.13 -4.56 8.70
CA ALA A 108 -9.58 -4.75 8.72
C ALA A 108 -10.28 -4.37 7.38
N ILE A 109 -9.60 -3.62 6.50
CA ILE A 109 -10.12 -3.26 5.17
C ILE A 109 -10.46 -4.52 4.35
N VAL A 110 -9.62 -5.56 4.42
CA VAL A 110 -9.83 -6.80 3.66
C VAL A 110 -11.11 -7.50 4.13
N ASP A 111 -11.34 -7.57 5.44
CA ASP A 111 -12.58 -8.12 6.01
C ASP A 111 -13.80 -7.25 5.68
N ALA A 112 -13.65 -5.93 5.67
CA ALA A 112 -14.74 -5.02 5.31
C ALA A 112 -15.18 -5.22 3.85
N VAL A 113 -14.23 -5.36 2.92
CA VAL A 113 -14.54 -5.67 1.50
C VAL A 113 -15.20 -7.04 1.36
N ARG A 114 -14.73 -8.06 2.10
CA ARG A 114 -15.36 -9.39 2.12
C ARG A 114 -16.77 -9.35 2.69
N LEU A 115 -17.06 -8.56 3.72
CA LEU A 115 -18.42 -8.39 4.23
C LEU A 115 -19.38 -7.77 3.22
N LEU A 116 -18.91 -6.80 2.42
CA LEU A 116 -19.71 -6.24 1.31
C LEU A 116 -20.05 -7.32 0.27
N ALA A 117 -19.10 -8.21 -0.02
CA ALA A 117 -19.33 -9.36 -0.90
C ALA A 117 -20.32 -10.37 -0.28
N VAL A 118 -20.18 -10.69 1.02
CA VAL A 118 -21.10 -11.58 1.74
C VAL A 118 -22.53 -11.05 1.71
N GLU A 119 -22.73 -9.75 1.92
CA GLU A 119 -24.06 -9.14 1.80
C GLU A 119 -24.71 -9.41 0.44
N GLU A 120 -23.95 -9.27 -0.64
CA GLU A 120 -24.47 -9.50 -1.99
C GLU A 120 -24.80 -10.96 -2.24
N ILE A 121 -23.93 -11.87 -1.79
CA ILE A 121 -24.12 -13.32 -1.88
C ILE A 121 -25.38 -13.73 -1.13
N LEU A 122 -25.54 -13.31 0.13
CA LEU A 122 -26.71 -13.64 0.94
C LEU A 122 -27.99 -13.03 0.35
N THR A 123 -27.93 -11.80 -0.16
CA THR A 123 -29.09 -11.14 -0.79
C THR A 123 -29.53 -11.86 -2.07
N ALA A 124 -28.58 -12.37 -2.85
CA ALA A 124 -28.84 -13.08 -4.09
C ALA A 124 -29.34 -14.51 -3.85
N MET A 125 -28.68 -15.27 -2.96
CA MET A 125 -28.98 -16.69 -2.73
C MET A 125 -30.13 -16.93 -1.78
N ARG A 126 -30.38 -16.00 -0.84
CA ARG A 126 -31.44 -16.07 0.16
C ARG A 126 -31.53 -17.42 0.89
N PRO A 127 -30.43 -17.91 1.50
CA PRO A 127 -30.46 -19.18 2.21
C PRO A 127 -31.39 -19.11 3.44
N VAL A 128 -31.94 -20.26 3.85
CA VAL A 128 -32.75 -20.34 5.07
C VAL A 128 -31.88 -20.14 6.31
N LYS A 129 -30.70 -20.78 6.33
CA LYS A 129 -29.74 -20.71 7.44
C LYS A 129 -28.34 -20.37 6.96
N VAL A 130 -27.65 -19.53 7.73
CA VAL A 130 -26.23 -19.19 7.57
C VAL A 130 -25.43 -19.77 8.74
N VAL A 131 -24.42 -20.56 8.43
CA VAL A 131 -23.46 -21.10 9.41
C VAL A 131 -22.14 -20.37 9.26
N LEU A 132 -21.67 -19.69 10.30
CA LEU A 132 -20.33 -19.11 10.33
C LEU A 132 -19.40 -20.01 11.14
N VAL A 133 -18.31 -20.47 10.52
CA VAL A 133 -17.21 -21.15 11.19
C VAL A 133 -16.06 -20.15 11.30
N SER A 134 -15.80 -19.58 12.48
CA SER A 134 -14.80 -18.51 12.64
C SER A 134 -14.33 -18.38 14.09
N SER A 135 -13.09 -17.91 14.27
CA SER A 135 -12.57 -17.43 15.56
C SER A 135 -12.71 -15.90 15.72
N ASN A 136 -13.07 -15.17 14.65
CA ASN A 136 -13.13 -13.72 14.60
C ASN A 136 -14.49 -13.19 15.08
N SER A 137 -14.52 -12.68 16.31
CA SER A 137 -15.73 -12.13 16.92
C SER A 137 -16.30 -10.92 16.19
N SER A 138 -15.47 -10.09 15.55
CA SER A 138 -15.94 -8.89 14.85
C SER A 138 -16.62 -9.25 13.52
N VAL A 139 -16.12 -10.26 12.81
CA VAL A 139 -16.78 -10.83 11.63
C VAL A 139 -18.11 -11.48 12.05
N CYS A 140 -18.12 -12.25 13.14
CA CYS A 140 -19.34 -12.83 13.69
C CYS A 140 -20.41 -11.79 14.04
N GLU A 141 -20.04 -10.74 14.78
CA GLU A 141 -20.95 -9.64 15.14
C GLU A 141 -21.58 -8.99 13.89
N SER A 142 -20.77 -8.79 12.83
CA SER A 142 -21.24 -8.17 11.59
C SER A 142 -22.15 -9.09 10.77
N ILE A 143 -21.81 -10.38 10.64
CA ILE A 143 -22.60 -11.36 9.89
C ILE A 143 -23.91 -11.69 10.63
N SER A 144 -23.88 -11.82 11.96
CA SER A 144 -25.09 -12.04 12.77
C SER A 144 -26.08 -10.89 12.56
N GLY A 145 -25.62 -9.64 12.71
CA GLY A 145 -26.47 -8.47 12.48
C GLY A 145 -26.99 -8.34 11.04
N LEU A 146 -26.22 -8.80 10.06
CA LEU A 146 -26.66 -8.88 8.66
C LEU A 146 -27.76 -9.94 8.48
N CYS A 147 -27.59 -11.13 9.06
CA CYS A 147 -28.60 -12.21 8.99
C CYS A 147 -29.90 -11.79 9.66
N GLU A 148 -29.84 -11.14 10.83
CA GLU A 148 -31.01 -10.54 11.49
C GLU A 148 -31.73 -9.54 10.59
N ALA A 149 -30.98 -8.63 9.95
CA ALA A 149 -31.54 -7.64 9.04
C ALA A 149 -32.12 -8.25 7.74
N LEU A 150 -31.64 -9.42 7.34
CA LEU A 150 -32.15 -10.19 6.19
C LEU A 150 -33.21 -11.23 6.57
N ARG A 151 -33.52 -11.39 7.87
CA ARG A 151 -34.44 -12.39 8.43
C ARG A 151 -34.03 -13.84 8.09
N MET A 152 -32.76 -14.15 8.28
CA MET A 152 -32.16 -15.48 8.07
C MET A 152 -31.76 -16.11 9.41
N ASP A 153 -31.86 -17.43 9.53
CA ASP A 153 -31.35 -18.14 10.71
C ASP A 153 -29.83 -18.09 10.73
N PHE A 154 -29.24 -17.86 11.90
CA PHE A 154 -27.79 -17.76 12.05
C PHE A 154 -27.28 -18.71 13.13
N SER A 155 -26.16 -19.39 12.85
CA SER A 155 -25.43 -20.15 13.86
C SER A 155 -23.93 -19.94 13.73
N TRP A 156 -23.26 -19.74 14.87
CA TRP A 156 -21.82 -19.58 14.94
C TRP A 156 -21.16 -20.83 15.51
N GLN A 157 -20.36 -21.51 14.70
CA GLN A 157 -19.40 -22.51 15.14
C GLN A 157 -18.10 -21.82 15.51
N ARG A 158 -17.93 -21.59 16.81
CA ARG A 158 -16.77 -20.88 17.35
C ARG A 158 -15.53 -21.75 17.29
N LEU A 159 -14.51 -21.26 16.57
CA LEU A 159 -13.18 -21.85 16.62
C LEU A 159 -12.40 -21.26 17.80
N THR A 160 -11.57 -22.10 18.41
CA THR A 160 -10.61 -21.64 19.42
C THR A 160 -9.56 -20.81 18.71
N PRO A 161 -9.35 -19.54 19.07
CA PRO A 161 -8.27 -18.76 18.49
C PRO A 161 -6.93 -19.47 18.77
N PRO A 162 -5.97 -19.44 17.83
CA PRO A 162 -4.67 -20.06 18.04
C PRO A 162 -4.03 -19.52 19.33
N ALA A 163 -3.43 -20.41 20.13
CA ALA A 163 -2.84 -20.05 21.41
C ALA A 163 -1.79 -18.94 21.23
N SER A 164 -2.06 -17.75 21.74
CA SER A 164 -1.08 -16.66 21.67
C SER A 164 0.11 -16.98 22.58
N SER A 165 1.28 -17.18 21.99
CA SER A 165 2.54 -17.49 22.69
C SER A 165 2.98 -16.37 23.65
N ARG A 166 3.31 -16.80 24.89
CA ARG A 166 4.07 -16.18 26.00
C ARG A 166 3.70 -14.76 26.48
N TRP A 167 3.58 -14.65 27.81
CA TRP A 167 3.52 -13.37 28.54
C TRP A 167 4.76 -12.52 28.24
N GLY A 168 4.58 -11.22 27.94
CA GLY A 168 5.70 -10.32 27.64
C GLY A 168 5.30 -8.85 27.56
N LYS A 169 6.29 -7.95 27.56
CA LYS A 169 6.13 -6.48 27.54
C LYS A 169 5.20 -5.98 26.42
N ARG A 170 5.18 -6.68 25.28
CA ARG A 170 4.28 -6.39 24.15
C ARG A 170 2.81 -6.60 24.48
N ARG A 171 2.45 -7.61 25.29
CA ARG A 171 1.07 -7.87 25.71
C ARG A 171 0.57 -6.80 26.68
N ILE A 172 1.42 -6.39 27.62
CA ILE A 172 1.13 -5.31 28.58
C ILE A 172 0.89 -3.99 27.83
N TYR A 173 1.77 -3.64 26.88
CA TYR A 173 1.59 -2.45 26.06
C TYR A 173 0.27 -2.51 25.27
N ARG A 174 -0.05 -3.65 24.65
CA ARG A 174 -1.31 -3.85 23.89
C ARG A 174 -2.57 -3.77 24.75
N SER A 175 -2.49 -4.10 26.04
CA SER A 175 -3.62 -3.97 26.98
C SER A 175 -3.87 -2.54 27.46
N LEU A 176 -2.94 -1.60 27.22
CA LEU A 176 -3.13 -0.20 27.61
C LEU A 176 -4.24 0.47 26.76
N PRO A 177 -5.06 1.35 27.37
CA PRO A 177 -6.00 2.18 26.64
C PRO A 177 -5.30 2.99 25.53
N PRO A 178 -5.97 3.30 24.40
CA PRO A 178 -5.36 4.02 23.27
C PRO A 178 -4.63 5.30 23.68
N VAL A 179 -5.22 6.10 24.59
CA VAL A 179 -4.62 7.35 25.10
C VAL A 179 -3.28 7.10 25.81
N ALA A 180 -3.20 6.08 26.65
CA ALA A 180 -1.96 5.74 27.36
C ALA A 180 -0.87 5.26 26.37
N ARG A 181 -1.24 4.46 25.36
CA ARG A 181 -0.31 4.07 24.29
C ARG A 181 0.19 5.28 23.50
N GLY A 182 -0.69 6.23 23.20
CA GLY A 182 -0.32 7.49 22.56
C GLY A 182 0.72 8.28 23.36
N LEU A 183 0.57 8.39 24.69
CA LEU A 183 1.51 9.10 25.56
C LEU A 183 2.87 8.41 25.64
N VAL A 184 2.87 7.07 25.75
CA VAL A 184 4.09 6.27 25.72
C VAL A 184 4.80 6.46 24.37
N HIS A 185 4.06 6.40 23.26
CA HIS A 185 4.63 6.61 21.93
C HIS A 185 5.22 8.02 21.77
N LEU A 186 4.50 9.07 22.20
CA LEU A 186 5.00 10.44 22.16
C LEU A 186 6.33 10.57 22.92
N THR A 187 6.38 10.04 24.14
CA THR A 187 7.58 10.08 24.98
C THR A 187 8.75 9.36 24.31
N LEU A 188 8.53 8.15 23.81
CA LEU A 188 9.56 7.36 23.13
C LEU A 188 10.04 8.04 21.85
N HIS A 189 9.12 8.56 21.04
CA HIS A 189 9.45 9.28 19.82
C HIS A 189 10.28 10.54 20.13
N VAL A 190 9.85 11.36 21.10
CA VAL A 190 10.59 12.55 21.50
C VAL A 190 11.99 12.19 21.98
N TRP A 191 12.13 11.16 22.83
CA TRP A 191 13.41 10.71 23.33
C TRP A 191 14.34 10.21 22.21
N GLU A 192 13.83 9.35 21.33
CA GLU A 192 14.58 8.80 20.20
C GLU A 192 15.02 9.89 19.22
N ARG A 193 14.16 10.89 18.95
CA ARG A 193 14.39 11.91 17.91
C ARG A 193 14.99 13.21 18.42
N TRP A 194 15.04 13.44 19.72
CA TRP A 194 15.65 14.63 20.32
C TRP A 194 17.04 14.99 19.77
N PRO A 195 17.94 14.03 19.48
CA PRO A 195 19.26 14.35 18.95
C PRO A 195 19.23 15.10 17.60
N PHE A 196 18.14 15.04 16.82
CA PHE A 196 18.01 15.80 15.56
C PHE A 196 18.02 17.31 15.74
N ARG A 197 17.65 17.82 16.92
CA ARG A 197 17.70 19.27 17.22
C ARG A 197 19.10 19.86 17.16
N LYS A 198 20.12 19.02 17.36
CA LYS A 198 21.53 19.40 17.27
C LYS A 198 22.08 19.29 15.85
N ALA A 199 21.26 18.90 14.86
CA ALA A 199 21.67 18.95 13.46
C ALA A 199 21.94 20.40 13.08
N ALA A 200 23.07 20.68 12.44
CA ALA A 200 23.33 21.99 11.88
C ALA A 200 22.20 22.31 10.88
N PHE A 201 21.57 23.48 11.04
CA PHE A 201 20.58 23.93 10.08
C PHE A 201 21.26 24.07 8.72
N PRO A 202 20.75 23.46 7.65
CA PRO A 202 21.47 23.38 6.38
C PRO A 202 21.53 24.75 5.64
N GLY A 203 20.79 25.75 6.15
CA GLY A 203 20.69 27.08 5.56
C GLY A 203 20.02 27.01 4.20
N TRP A 204 18.72 26.80 4.10
CA TRP A 204 18.03 26.53 2.83
C TRP A 204 18.36 27.52 1.69
N PHE A 205 18.42 27.01 0.46
CA PHE A 205 18.47 27.88 -0.71
C PHE A 205 17.14 28.61 -0.89
N GLY A 206 17.21 29.88 -1.28
CA GLY A 206 16.06 30.64 -1.77
C GLY A 206 16.39 31.26 -3.13
N GLY A 207 15.37 31.73 -3.85
CA GLY A 207 15.52 32.28 -5.19
C GLY A 207 14.60 31.58 -6.19
N ALA A 208 14.63 32.05 -7.44
CA ALA A 208 13.85 31.47 -8.53
C ALA A 208 14.43 30.14 -9.06
N ASP A 209 15.71 29.89 -8.78
CA ASP A 209 16.48 28.71 -9.19
C ASP A 209 16.46 27.58 -8.14
N THR A 210 15.55 27.62 -7.16
CA THR A 210 15.50 26.64 -6.06
C THR A 210 14.27 25.75 -6.13
N VAL A 211 14.47 24.49 -5.77
CA VAL A 211 13.43 23.46 -5.76
C VAL A 211 13.47 22.71 -4.45
N LEU A 212 12.32 22.50 -3.81
CA LEU A 212 12.20 21.64 -2.63
C LEU A 212 11.79 20.22 -3.02
N PHE A 213 12.42 19.23 -2.40
CA PHE A 213 12.03 17.84 -2.39
C PHE A 213 11.72 17.41 -0.95
N CYS A 214 10.50 16.94 -0.67
CA CYS A 214 10.17 16.27 0.57
C CYS A 214 10.22 14.75 0.36
N SER A 215 11.14 14.09 1.06
CA SER A 215 11.59 12.73 0.76
C SER A 215 11.87 11.93 2.03
N TYR A 216 12.27 10.67 1.86
CA TYR A 216 12.81 9.84 2.92
C TYR A 216 14.34 9.76 2.83
N PHE A 217 15.02 9.90 3.97
CA PHE A 217 16.44 9.58 4.13
C PHE A 217 16.63 8.06 4.26
N PHE A 218 16.20 7.36 3.22
CA PHE A 218 16.12 5.91 3.13
C PHE A 218 16.38 5.48 1.68
N ASN A 219 16.83 4.23 1.49
CA ASN A 219 17.29 3.74 0.18
C ASN A 219 18.34 4.65 -0.45
N ILE A 220 19.23 5.21 0.38
CA ILE A 220 20.38 6.00 -0.06
C ILE A 220 21.65 5.14 -0.12
N ASP A 221 22.55 5.49 -1.04
CA ASP A 221 23.87 4.85 -1.09
C ASP A 221 24.77 5.45 0.00
N VAL A 222 24.89 4.73 1.13
CA VAL A 222 25.68 5.18 2.28
C VAL A 222 27.15 5.38 1.92
N LYS A 223 27.73 4.53 1.06
CA LYS A 223 29.14 4.64 0.67
C LYS A 223 29.41 5.91 -0.13
N GLU A 224 28.49 6.27 -1.01
CA GLU A 224 28.58 7.53 -1.76
C GLU A 224 28.29 8.73 -0.86
N GLY A 225 27.33 8.61 0.07
CA GLY A 225 27.05 9.64 1.08
C GLY A 225 28.25 9.93 1.98
N GLU A 226 29.04 8.92 2.35
CA GLU A 226 30.29 9.10 3.10
C GLU A 226 31.35 9.89 2.33
N ARG A 227 31.29 9.85 0.99
CA ARG A 227 32.10 10.67 0.08
C ARG A 227 31.48 12.04 -0.20
N GLY A 228 30.40 12.38 0.51
CA GLY A 228 29.68 13.64 0.37
C GLY A 228 28.86 13.74 -0.91
N LYS A 229 28.37 12.60 -1.46
CA LYS A 229 27.48 12.56 -2.64
C LYS A 229 26.10 12.05 -2.29
N PHE A 230 25.06 12.66 -2.83
CA PHE A 230 23.69 12.21 -2.62
C PHE A 230 23.20 11.29 -3.75
N LYS A 231 22.98 10.02 -3.42
CA LYS A 231 22.32 9.06 -4.32
C LYS A 231 21.14 8.41 -3.62
N SER A 232 19.94 8.66 -4.16
CA SER A 232 18.68 8.08 -3.68
C SER A 232 18.07 7.18 -4.75
N ARG A 233 17.69 5.96 -4.38
CA ARG A 233 16.98 5.06 -5.31
C ARG A 233 15.57 5.56 -5.65
N TYR A 234 14.98 6.41 -4.82
CA TYR A 234 13.68 7.01 -5.13
C TYR A 234 13.78 8.07 -6.22
N TRP A 235 14.81 8.92 -6.14
CA TRP A 235 15.00 10.05 -7.05
C TRP A 235 15.97 9.77 -8.20
N GLY A 236 16.60 8.59 -8.22
CA GLY A 236 17.45 8.13 -9.32
C GLY A 236 18.51 9.16 -9.68
N ARG A 237 18.52 9.57 -10.96
CA ARG A 237 19.47 10.55 -11.51
C ARG A 237 19.00 11.99 -11.41
N LEU A 238 17.84 12.26 -10.79
CA LEU A 238 17.31 13.61 -10.66
C LEU A 238 18.25 14.55 -9.88
N PRO A 239 18.89 14.14 -8.76
CA PRO A 239 19.85 15.01 -8.07
C PRO A 239 21.00 15.47 -8.97
N GLU A 240 21.51 14.58 -9.84
CA GLU A 240 22.58 14.91 -10.81
C GLU A 240 22.12 15.83 -11.95
N LEU A 241 20.80 15.92 -12.19
CA LEU A 241 20.21 16.76 -13.22
C LEU A 241 20.09 18.22 -12.76
N LEU A 242 19.83 18.47 -11.48
CA LEU A 242 19.58 19.83 -10.97
C LEU A 242 20.73 20.81 -11.27
N PRO A 243 22.00 20.50 -10.96
CA PRO A 243 23.09 21.44 -11.25
C PRO A 243 23.29 21.68 -12.75
N LYS A 244 23.01 20.68 -13.59
CA LYS A 244 23.09 20.81 -15.07
C LYS A 244 22.05 21.78 -15.63
N MET A 245 20.95 21.97 -14.89
CA MET A 245 19.91 22.94 -15.18
C MET A 245 20.09 24.25 -14.41
N ASN A 246 21.23 24.46 -13.73
CA ASN A 246 21.49 25.57 -12.82
C ASN A 246 20.43 25.70 -11.70
N LEU A 247 19.85 24.57 -11.27
CA LEU A 247 18.91 24.51 -10.16
C LEU A 247 19.59 24.03 -8.88
N LYS A 248 19.15 24.58 -7.75
CA LYS A 248 19.62 24.21 -6.41
C LYS A 248 18.53 23.42 -5.68
N GLY A 249 18.89 22.23 -5.19
CA GLY A 249 17.98 21.35 -4.45
C GLY A 249 17.98 21.62 -2.95
N ASN A 250 16.79 21.78 -2.37
CA ASN A 250 16.55 21.65 -0.93
C ASN A 250 15.85 20.30 -0.69
N TRP A 251 16.34 19.50 0.24
CA TRP A 251 15.82 18.17 0.56
C TRP A 251 15.34 18.15 2.02
N LEU A 252 14.02 18.14 2.21
CA LEU A 252 13.38 17.98 3.51
C LEU A 252 13.08 16.50 3.74
N GLU A 253 13.83 15.89 4.63
CA GLU A 253 13.87 14.44 4.76
C GLU A 253 13.13 13.94 6.01
N HIS A 254 12.31 12.91 5.81
CA HIS A 254 11.82 12.03 6.86
C HIS A 254 12.86 10.94 7.14
N TYR A 255 13.12 10.64 8.41
CA TYR A 255 14.08 9.61 8.78
C TYR A 255 13.40 8.33 9.32
N PRO A 256 13.18 7.30 8.49
CA PRO A 256 12.87 5.97 8.98
C PRO A 256 14.18 5.25 9.40
N PRO A 257 14.30 4.75 10.64
CA PRO A 257 15.48 4.01 11.08
C PRO A 257 15.62 2.72 10.27
N HIS A 258 16.85 2.38 9.90
CA HIS A 258 17.14 1.17 9.12
C HIS A 258 18.55 0.65 9.40
N PRO A 259 18.87 -0.62 9.09
CA PRO A 259 20.13 -1.24 9.50
C PRO A 259 21.39 -0.47 9.07
N ALA A 260 21.36 0.17 7.89
CA ALA A 260 22.49 0.95 7.38
C ALA A 260 22.65 2.30 8.09
N ILE A 261 21.57 2.90 8.60
CA ILE A 261 21.57 4.15 9.36
C ILE A 261 20.64 3.97 10.54
N SER A 262 21.19 3.43 11.63
CA SER A 262 20.42 2.89 12.75
C SER A 262 19.89 3.94 13.74
N GLY A 263 20.48 5.14 13.76
CA GLY A 263 20.00 6.22 14.62
C GLY A 263 20.23 7.64 14.09
N PRO A 264 19.63 8.64 14.76
CA PRO A 264 19.70 10.05 14.38
C PRO A 264 21.11 10.62 14.28
N THR A 265 22.05 10.16 15.12
CA THR A 265 23.43 10.66 15.12
C THR A 265 24.11 10.37 13.79
N LEU A 266 24.07 9.11 13.34
CA LEU A 266 24.65 8.69 12.07
C LEU A 266 23.94 9.36 10.88
N ALA A 267 22.61 9.50 10.94
CA ALA A 267 21.84 10.19 9.91
C ALA A 267 22.30 11.66 9.73
N LYS A 268 22.52 12.37 10.85
CA LYS A 268 23.03 13.75 10.82
C LYS A 268 24.45 13.83 10.29
N GLU A 269 25.34 12.93 10.71
CA GLU A 269 26.72 12.91 10.25
C GLU A 269 26.80 12.72 8.74
N LEU A 270 26.01 11.78 8.21
CA LEU A 270 25.92 11.53 6.77
C LEU A 270 25.35 12.75 6.03
N ALA A 271 24.26 13.33 6.51
CA ALA A 271 23.69 14.54 5.93
C ALA A 271 24.67 15.72 5.97
N SER A 272 25.46 15.86 7.03
CA SER A 272 26.51 16.88 7.16
C SER A 272 27.60 16.72 6.10
N LYS A 273 28.04 15.47 5.84
CA LYS A 273 29.01 15.17 4.77
C LYS A 273 28.47 15.51 3.39
N ILE A 274 27.20 15.22 3.12
CA ILE A 274 26.55 15.57 1.86
C ILE A 274 26.42 17.10 1.73
N ASN A 275 25.97 17.77 2.79
CA ASN A 275 25.79 19.22 2.84
C ASN A 275 27.09 20.00 2.66
N ALA A 276 28.26 19.40 2.93
CA ALA A 276 29.56 20.01 2.62
C ALA A 276 29.71 20.32 1.12
N ASN A 277 29.05 19.54 0.25
CA ASN A 277 28.95 19.76 -1.19
C ASN A 277 27.56 20.30 -1.60
N GLY A 278 26.88 21.03 -0.72
CA GLY A 278 25.46 21.33 -0.87
C GLY A 278 25.07 22.14 -2.11
N VAL A 279 26.01 22.82 -2.77
CA VAL A 279 25.77 23.49 -4.06
C VAL A 279 25.49 22.47 -5.18
N THR A 280 26.20 21.34 -5.20
CA THR A 280 26.04 20.31 -6.24
C THR A 280 25.08 19.21 -5.80
N GLU A 281 25.13 18.80 -4.54
CA GLU A 281 24.33 17.68 -4.03
C GLU A 281 22.98 18.12 -3.46
N GLY A 282 22.81 19.42 -3.24
CA GLY A 282 21.67 19.98 -2.54
C GLY A 282 21.86 20.05 -1.02
N ARG A 283 20.95 20.78 -0.37
CA ARG A 283 20.93 20.98 1.09
C ARG A 283 19.90 20.06 1.72
N HIS A 284 20.33 19.19 2.63
CA HIS A 284 19.49 18.21 3.33
C HIS A 284 19.23 18.64 4.77
N GLY A 285 17.97 18.60 5.18
CA GLY A 285 17.54 18.81 6.56
C GLY A 285 16.42 17.85 6.94
N PHE A 286 16.30 17.55 8.23
CA PHE A 286 15.32 16.57 8.71
C PHE A 286 14.08 17.26 9.27
N VAL A 287 12.90 16.68 9.02
CA VAL A 287 11.64 17.14 9.64
C VAL A 287 11.74 17.07 11.17
N ASP A 288 12.38 16.03 11.70
CA ASP A 288 12.59 15.85 13.14
C ASP A 288 13.50 16.92 13.78
N SER A 289 14.27 17.68 12.99
CA SER A 289 15.10 18.78 13.52
C SER A 289 14.27 19.95 14.07
N PHE A 290 13.00 20.05 13.67
CA PHE A 290 12.06 21.06 14.15
C PHE A 290 11.36 20.68 15.47
N LEU A 291 11.69 19.53 16.04
CA LEU A 291 11.17 19.11 17.34
C LEU A 291 11.54 20.13 18.42
N SER A 292 10.55 20.59 19.18
CA SER A 292 10.72 21.57 20.24
C SER A 292 9.67 21.37 21.34
N ALA A 293 9.90 21.94 22.53
CA ALA A 293 8.89 21.94 23.60
C ALA A 293 7.58 22.59 23.13
N THR A 294 7.65 23.65 22.33
CA THR A 294 6.48 24.32 21.75
C THR A 294 5.70 23.41 20.81
N VAL A 295 6.38 22.66 19.93
CA VAL A 295 5.74 21.65 19.07
C VAL A 295 5.03 20.60 19.92
N ILE A 296 5.69 20.08 20.96
CA ILE A 296 5.11 19.06 21.85
C ILE A 296 3.85 19.60 22.55
N ILE A 297 3.90 20.83 23.08
CA ILE A 297 2.73 21.47 23.72
C ILE A 297 1.59 21.63 22.71
N ARG A 298 1.85 22.07 21.47
CA ARG A 298 0.81 22.17 20.43
C ARG A 298 0.19 20.83 20.10
N VAL A 299 1.00 19.76 19.99
CA VAL A 299 0.50 18.39 19.81
C VAL A 299 -0.44 18.00 20.94
N LEU A 300 -0.05 18.22 22.20
CA LEU A 300 -0.90 17.88 23.36
C LEU A 300 -2.21 18.69 23.38
N ILE A 301 -2.15 20.00 23.09
CA ILE A 301 -3.35 20.84 23.01
C ILE A 301 -4.30 20.34 21.93
N ASN A 302 -3.80 20.09 20.72
CA ASN A 302 -4.62 19.63 19.61
C ASN A 302 -5.13 18.20 19.84
N TRP A 303 -4.37 17.37 20.55
CA TRP A 303 -4.85 16.07 20.96
C TRP A 303 -6.02 16.17 21.94
N VAL A 304 -5.96 17.05 22.95
CA VAL A 304 -7.10 17.31 23.85
C VAL A 304 -8.33 17.81 23.09
N LYS A 305 -8.15 18.70 22.10
CA LYS A 305 -9.26 19.13 21.22
C LYS A 305 -9.88 17.95 20.46
N LEU A 306 -9.06 17.03 19.94
CA LEU A 306 -9.57 15.82 19.28
C LEU A 306 -10.31 14.90 20.24
N LEU A 307 -9.82 14.72 21.47
CA LEU A 307 -10.52 13.94 22.49
C LEU A 307 -11.90 14.56 22.79
N ALA A 308 -12.00 15.90 22.81
CA ALA A 308 -13.28 16.59 22.98
C ALA A 308 -14.20 16.40 21.76
N ALA A 309 -13.67 16.51 20.54
CA ALA A 309 -14.43 16.26 19.30
C ALA A 309 -14.91 14.81 19.22
N ALA A 310 -14.07 13.84 19.58
CA ALA A 310 -14.40 12.42 19.57
C ALA A 310 -15.54 12.07 20.53
N ARG A 311 -15.66 12.77 21.68
CA ARG A 311 -16.81 12.61 22.58
C ARG A 311 -18.13 13.07 21.95
N LYS A 312 -18.11 14.12 21.13
CA LYS A 312 -19.32 14.56 20.38
C LYS A 312 -19.71 13.55 19.31
N LEU A 313 -18.75 12.84 18.76
CA LEU A 313 -18.94 11.84 17.70
C LEU A 313 -19.30 10.43 18.22
N GLN A 314 -19.77 10.27 19.45
CA GLN A 314 -20.14 8.95 20.00
C GLN A 314 -21.22 8.21 19.19
N ARG A 315 -22.10 8.95 18.50
CA ARG A 315 -23.19 8.40 17.67
C ARG A 315 -22.76 8.04 16.24
N VAL A 316 -21.49 8.20 15.90
CA VAL A 316 -20.98 7.93 14.54
C VAL A 316 -21.06 6.45 14.16
N SER A 317 -21.16 5.54 15.12
CA SER A 317 -21.20 4.09 14.86
C SER A 317 -22.36 3.70 13.92
N GLY A 318 -23.46 4.45 13.91
CA GLY A 318 -24.55 4.26 12.95
C GLY A 318 -24.15 4.50 11.48
N ALA A 319 -23.16 5.36 11.23
CA ALA A 319 -22.63 5.70 9.91
C ALA A 319 -21.64 4.66 9.37
N PHE A 320 -21.30 3.65 10.16
CA PHE A 320 -20.49 2.51 9.72
C PHE A 320 -21.33 1.45 8.98
N ARG A 321 -22.57 1.78 8.62
CA ARG A 321 -23.34 1.06 7.60
C ARG A 321 -23.24 1.83 6.28
N PRO A 322 -22.54 1.28 5.26
CA PRO A 322 -22.49 1.88 3.94
C PRO A 322 -23.88 2.19 3.38
N ARG A 323 -23.98 3.21 2.53
CA ARG A 323 -25.27 3.57 1.93
C ARG A 323 -25.87 2.39 1.16
N GLY A 324 -27.12 2.07 1.44
CA GLY A 324 -27.81 0.92 0.83
C GLY A 324 -27.40 -0.45 1.36
N SER A 325 -26.45 -0.51 2.31
CA SER A 325 -26.02 -1.74 2.98
C SER A 325 -26.82 -1.98 4.26
N ARG A 326 -27.15 -3.24 4.53
CA ARG A 326 -27.65 -3.77 5.79
C ARG A 326 -26.50 -4.19 6.72
N VAL A 327 -25.32 -4.53 6.17
CA VAL A 327 -24.15 -4.90 6.98
C VAL A 327 -23.53 -3.67 7.67
N SER A 328 -23.16 -3.83 8.94
CA SER A 328 -22.41 -2.86 9.72
C SER A 328 -20.92 -3.21 9.72
N LEU A 329 -20.09 -2.23 9.37
CA LEU A 329 -18.63 -2.33 9.41
C LEU A 329 -18.05 -1.88 10.77
N TRP A 330 -18.89 -1.38 11.70
CA TRP A 330 -18.44 -0.90 13.01
C TRP A 330 -17.63 -1.94 13.79
N PRO A 331 -18.03 -3.23 13.86
CA PRO A 331 -17.28 -4.21 14.64
C PRO A 331 -15.84 -4.41 14.17
N LEU A 332 -15.59 -4.26 12.86
CA LEU A 332 -14.26 -4.34 12.27
C LEU A 332 -13.48 -3.02 12.44
N MET A 333 -14.14 -1.89 12.16
CA MET A 333 -13.47 -0.61 11.96
C MET A 333 -13.41 0.28 13.21
N ARG A 334 -14.05 -0.12 14.31
CA ARG A 334 -14.00 0.62 15.59
C ARG A 334 -12.56 0.81 16.09
N HIS A 335 -11.67 -0.18 15.87
CA HIS A 335 -10.27 -0.05 16.29
C HIS A 335 -9.60 1.11 15.56
N ASP A 336 -9.70 1.15 14.23
CA ASP A 336 -9.14 2.21 13.38
C ASP A 336 -9.72 3.58 13.73
N TRP A 337 -11.01 3.65 14.05
CA TRP A 337 -11.66 4.87 14.54
C TRP A 337 -11.01 5.35 15.86
N TYR A 338 -10.85 4.46 16.85
CA TYR A 338 -10.26 4.83 18.13
C TYR A 338 -8.77 5.14 18.03
N GLU A 339 -7.98 4.38 17.26
CA GLU A 339 -6.56 4.67 17.03
C GLU A 339 -6.36 6.02 16.33
N SER A 340 -7.23 6.34 15.37
CA SER A 340 -7.19 7.61 14.64
C SER A 340 -7.47 8.81 15.54
N LEU A 341 -8.34 8.70 16.54
CA LEU A 341 -8.74 9.85 17.37
C LEU A 341 -8.06 9.92 18.74
N HIS A 342 -7.65 8.78 19.29
CA HIS A 342 -7.14 8.68 20.66
C HIS A 342 -5.77 8.02 20.75
N GLY A 343 -5.38 7.22 19.75
CA GLY A 343 -4.29 6.27 19.85
C GLY A 343 -2.94 6.77 19.38
N VAL A 344 -2.11 5.80 18.98
CA VAL A 344 -0.74 6.04 18.54
C VAL A 344 -0.71 6.77 17.20
N ASP A 345 -1.56 6.36 16.26
CA ASP A 345 -1.68 7.00 14.95
C ASP A 345 -2.20 8.43 15.07
N CYS A 346 -3.05 8.71 16.06
CA CYS A 346 -3.47 10.07 16.38
C CYS A 346 -2.29 11.00 16.67
N VAL A 347 -1.48 10.60 17.65
CA VAL A 347 -0.29 11.33 18.10
C VAL A 347 0.72 11.48 16.96
N ARG A 348 0.95 10.42 16.18
CA ARG A 348 1.88 10.44 15.05
C ARG A 348 1.45 11.46 14.00
N ALA A 349 0.17 11.46 13.62
CA ALA A 349 -0.36 12.40 12.64
C ALA A 349 -0.27 13.86 13.12
N LEU A 350 -0.61 14.13 14.39
CA LEU A 350 -0.47 15.46 14.99
C LEU A 350 0.99 15.92 15.01
N LEU A 351 1.91 15.03 15.41
CA LEU A 351 3.32 15.36 15.46
C LEU A 351 3.89 15.62 14.07
N SER A 352 3.60 14.77 13.08
CA SER A 352 3.99 14.99 11.69
C SER A 352 3.45 16.33 11.19
N ARG A 353 2.19 16.66 11.48
CA ARG A 353 1.61 17.94 11.08
C ARG A 353 2.34 19.12 11.72
N GLU A 354 2.56 19.11 13.03
CA GLU A 354 3.21 20.25 13.71
C GLU A 354 4.68 20.42 13.32
N LEU A 355 5.40 19.32 13.05
CA LEU A 355 6.78 19.36 12.58
C LEU A 355 6.86 19.86 11.14
N LEU A 356 5.99 19.39 10.25
CA LEU A 356 5.96 19.82 8.84
C LEU A 356 5.55 21.30 8.72
N ASP A 357 4.55 21.74 9.49
CA ASP A 357 4.13 23.16 9.52
C ASP A 357 5.31 24.04 9.95
N GLU A 358 6.06 23.64 10.96
CA GLU A 358 7.24 24.37 11.43
C GLU A 358 8.40 24.33 10.43
N ALA A 359 8.64 23.16 9.81
CA ALA A 359 9.69 22.98 8.81
C ALA A 359 9.44 23.85 7.59
N VAL A 360 8.23 23.79 7.04
CA VAL A 360 7.83 24.54 5.85
C VAL A 360 7.84 26.05 6.14
N ARG A 361 7.35 26.47 7.31
CA ARG A 361 7.40 27.89 7.74
C ARG A 361 8.82 28.46 7.77
N SER A 362 9.83 27.62 8.03
CA SER A 362 11.24 28.05 8.10
C SER A 362 11.92 28.18 6.74
N LEU A 363 11.30 27.66 5.68
CA LEU A 363 11.86 27.72 4.33
C LEU A 363 11.69 29.14 3.76
N PRO A 364 12.69 29.65 3.01
CA PRO A 364 12.44 30.72 2.06
C PRO A 364 11.31 30.31 1.11
N THR A 365 10.49 31.25 0.64
CA THR A 365 9.45 30.93 -0.35
C THR A 365 10.04 30.16 -1.52
N GLN A 366 9.45 29.00 -1.81
CA GLN A 366 9.90 28.09 -2.86
C GLN A 366 8.89 28.15 -3.99
N LYS A 367 9.34 28.32 -5.24
CA LYS A 367 8.46 28.35 -6.41
C LYS A 367 7.90 26.95 -6.72
N ASN A 368 8.75 25.92 -6.62
CA ASN A 368 8.41 24.55 -6.96
C ASN A 368 8.77 23.60 -5.80
N GLY A 369 7.84 22.70 -5.48
CA GLY A 369 8.02 21.65 -4.49
C GLY A 369 7.61 20.29 -5.04
N PHE A 370 8.31 19.24 -4.61
CA PHE A 370 8.05 17.86 -5.00
C PHE A 370 8.01 16.97 -3.76
N TYR A 371 7.16 15.95 -3.73
CA TYR A 371 7.17 14.93 -2.69
C TYR A 371 6.81 13.56 -3.25
N LEU A 372 7.27 12.49 -2.59
CA LEU A 372 6.89 11.13 -2.98
C LEU A 372 5.41 10.89 -2.65
N CYS A 373 4.64 10.46 -3.63
CA CYS A 373 3.20 10.24 -3.51
C CYS A 373 2.92 8.79 -3.08
N GLU A 374 2.73 8.56 -1.79
CA GLU A 374 2.28 7.30 -1.21
C GLU A 374 0.93 7.46 -0.48
N ASN A 375 0.38 8.67 -0.49
CA ASN A 375 -0.89 9.09 0.11
C ASN A 375 -0.98 8.86 1.62
N HIS A 376 0.15 8.93 2.33
CA HIS A 376 0.16 8.89 3.79
C HIS A 376 -0.38 10.17 4.42
N ALA A 377 -0.83 10.07 5.69
CA ALA A 377 -1.33 11.23 6.43
C ALA A 377 -0.35 12.43 6.46
N TRP A 378 0.97 12.18 6.57
CA TRP A 378 1.96 13.25 6.61
C TRP A 378 2.01 14.05 5.29
N GLU A 379 1.75 13.43 4.14
CA GLU A 379 1.73 14.11 2.84
C GLU A 379 0.60 15.14 2.78
N ARG A 380 -0.58 14.80 3.31
CA ARG A 380 -1.71 15.72 3.40
C ARG A 380 -1.43 16.88 4.34
N ALA A 381 -0.71 16.64 5.44
CA ALA A 381 -0.24 17.69 6.32
C ALA A 381 0.82 18.58 5.65
N PHE A 382 1.70 18.00 4.84
CA PHE A 382 2.69 18.74 4.06
C PHE A 382 2.04 19.63 2.99
N ILE A 383 1.06 19.11 2.23
CA ILE A 383 0.28 19.90 1.26
C ILE A 383 -0.38 21.10 1.93
N GLN A 384 -1.03 20.90 3.07
CA GLN A 384 -1.66 22.00 3.80
C GLN A 384 -0.61 23.02 4.30
N SER A 385 0.50 22.56 4.87
CA SER A 385 1.57 23.45 5.35
C SER A 385 2.16 24.27 4.21
N TRP A 386 2.42 23.65 3.05
CA TRP A 386 2.91 24.30 1.83
C TRP A 386 1.99 25.45 1.38
N ARG A 387 0.68 25.19 1.35
CA ARG A 387 -0.34 26.20 0.99
C ARG A 387 -0.45 27.30 2.03
N ARG A 388 -0.47 26.95 3.31
CA ARG A 388 -0.61 27.89 4.43
C ARG A 388 0.52 28.93 4.44
N HIS A 389 1.74 28.49 4.16
CA HIS A 389 2.93 29.36 4.10
C HIS A 389 3.18 29.95 2.71
N LYS A 390 2.19 29.85 1.80
CA LYS A 390 2.18 30.51 0.49
C LYS A 390 3.39 30.18 -0.38
N HIS A 391 3.83 28.93 -0.36
CA HIS A 391 4.77 28.43 -1.37
C HIS A 391 4.05 28.28 -2.73
N GLY A 392 4.83 28.07 -3.78
CA GLY A 392 4.32 27.98 -5.16
C GLY A 392 3.70 26.63 -5.50
N VAL A 393 4.05 26.05 -6.64
CA VAL A 393 3.45 24.83 -7.17
C VAL A 393 3.98 23.61 -6.44
N LEU A 394 3.09 22.78 -5.92
CA LEU A 394 3.41 21.49 -5.32
C LEU A 394 3.03 20.33 -6.25
N THR A 395 4.02 19.48 -6.56
CA THR A 395 3.84 18.30 -7.40
C THR A 395 4.04 17.01 -6.61
N ALA A 396 3.03 16.15 -6.59
CA ALA A 396 3.14 14.81 -6.04
C ALA A 396 3.82 13.87 -7.05
N VAL A 397 4.79 13.08 -6.64
CA VAL A 397 5.57 12.21 -7.53
C VAL A 397 5.22 10.76 -7.26
N VAL A 398 4.46 10.15 -8.17
CA VAL A 398 4.14 8.71 -8.11
C VAL A 398 5.38 7.94 -8.54
N HIS A 399 6.22 7.62 -7.56
CA HIS A 399 7.56 7.08 -7.77
C HIS A 399 7.57 5.54 -7.93
N ALA A 400 6.49 4.86 -7.55
CA ALA A 400 6.31 3.41 -7.63
C ALA A 400 5.12 3.05 -8.55
N THR A 401 4.74 1.77 -8.59
CA THR A 401 3.51 1.31 -9.25
C THR A 401 2.27 1.63 -8.40
N VAL A 402 1.11 1.78 -9.06
CA VAL A 402 -0.20 1.93 -8.41
C VAL A 402 -0.95 0.62 -8.50
N ARG A 403 -1.23 0.01 -7.34
CA ARG A 403 -1.90 -1.29 -7.24
C ARG A 403 -3.40 -1.09 -7.12
N PHE A 404 -4.19 -1.96 -7.75
CA PHE A 404 -5.65 -1.83 -7.77
C PHE A 404 -6.28 -1.82 -6.37
N TRP A 405 -5.87 -2.75 -5.50
CA TRP A 405 -6.38 -2.88 -4.14
C TRP A 405 -5.60 -2.05 -3.10
N ASP A 406 -4.59 -1.27 -3.51
CA ASP A 406 -3.99 -0.25 -2.65
C ASP A 406 -4.92 0.98 -2.61
N LEU A 407 -5.85 0.94 -1.67
CA LEU A 407 -6.92 1.94 -1.56
C LEU A 407 -6.41 3.34 -1.21
N ARG A 408 -5.14 3.51 -0.81
CA ARG A 408 -4.57 4.83 -0.54
C ARG A 408 -4.65 5.76 -1.75
N TYR A 409 -4.54 5.21 -2.96
CA TYR A 409 -4.64 5.98 -4.22
C TYR A 409 -6.08 6.24 -4.67
N PHE A 410 -7.04 5.47 -4.13
CA PHE A 410 -8.42 5.50 -4.59
C PHE A 410 -9.29 6.35 -3.67
N HIS A 411 -9.87 7.41 -4.24
CA HIS A 411 -10.78 8.32 -3.55
C HIS A 411 -12.09 8.42 -4.33
N ASP A 412 -13.19 8.59 -3.62
CA ASP A 412 -14.47 8.93 -4.23
C ASP A 412 -14.35 10.28 -4.98
N SER A 413 -14.93 10.37 -6.17
CA SER A 413 -14.84 11.56 -7.03
C SER A 413 -15.43 12.82 -6.38
N ARG A 414 -16.40 12.67 -5.45
CA ARG A 414 -16.95 13.76 -4.64
C ARG A 414 -15.91 14.34 -3.67
N SER A 415 -14.95 13.53 -3.22
CA SER A 415 -13.83 14.00 -2.39
C SER A 415 -12.77 14.75 -3.20
N LEU A 416 -12.57 14.37 -4.46
CA LEU A 416 -11.59 14.98 -5.36
C LEU A 416 -12.05 16.36 -5.89
N SER A 417 -13.36 16.52 -6.09
CA SER A 417 -13.98 17.75 -6.61
C SER A 417 -14.33 18.77 -5.54
N GLY A 418 -14.16 18.44 -4.25
CA GLY A 418 -14.50 19.33 -3.14
C GLY A 418 -13.74 20.66 -3.18
N ALA A 419 -14.49 21.77 -3.11
CA ALA A 419 -13.96 23.13 -3.03
C ALA A 419 -14.22 23.79 -1.66
N ASN A 420 -14.64 23.01 -0.67
CA ASN A 420 -14.93 23.50 0.67
C ASN A 420 -13.63 23.78 1.43
N ARG A 421 -13.70 24.65 2.45
CA ARG A 421 -12.57 25.01 3.31
C ARG A 421 -11.81 23.81 3.89
N PHE A 422 -12.52 22.73 4.17
CA PHE A 422 -11.97 21.49 4.72
C PHE A 422 -12.01 20.33 3.72
N SER A 423 -11.93 20.60 2.42
CA SER A 423 -11.80 19.54 1.41
C SER A 423 -10.46 18.82 1.52
N LEU A 424 -10.39 17.64 0.88
CA LEU A 424 -9.19 16.81 0.83
C LEU A 424 -7.98 17.64 0.37
N PRO A 425 -6.88 17.70 1.15
CA PRO A 425 -5.63 18.29 0.68
C PRO A 425 -5.11 17.54 -0.54
N GLN A 426 -4.96 18.25 -1.65
CA GLN A 426 -4.49 17.71 -2.93
C GLN A 426 -3.30 18.54 -3.43
N PRO A 427 -2.33 17.95 -4.13
CA PRO A 427 -1.27 18.70 -4.79
C PRO A 427 -1.84 19.53 -5.95
N ASP A 428 -1.05 20.46 -6.48
CA ASP A 428 -1.44 21.23 -7.67
C ASP A 428 -1.26 20.39 -8.94
N ARG A 429 -0.26 19.50 -8.94
CA ARG A 429 0.01 18.54 -10.01
C ARG A 429 0.39 17.16 -9.46
N THR A 430 0.18 16.13 -10.27
CA THR A 430 0.65 14.77 -9.99
C THR A 430 1.51 14.28 -11.15
N ALA A 431 2.78 14.02 -10.87
CA ALA A 431 3.76 13.48 -11.79
C ALA A 431 3.69 11.95 -11.84
N LEU A 432 3.31 11.41 -13.00
CA LEU A 432 3.08 9.99 -13.25
C LEU A 432 4.19 9.38 -14.10
N ASN A 433 4.69 8.23 -13.67
CA ASN A 433 5.93 7.63 -14.16
C ASN A 433 5.75 6.67 -15.36
N GLY A 434 4.54 6.49 -15.88
CA GLY A 434 4.25 5.50 -16.93
C GLY A 434 2.80 5.52 -17.42
N ALA A 435 2.54 4.83 -18.54
CA ALA A 435 1.21 4.83 -19.16
C ALA A 435 0.18 4.06 -18.31
N ALA A 436 0.58 2.96 -17.67
CA ALA A 436 -0.31 2.19 -16.81
C ALA A 436 -0.80 3.01 -15.61
N VAL A 437 0.09 3.78 -14.98
CA VAL A 437 -0.28 4.68 -13.88
C VAL A 437 -1.16 5.83 -14.38
N MET A 438 -0.88 6.38 -15.57
CA MET A 438 -1.74 7.40 -16.20
C MET A 438 -3.18 6.88 -16.38
N GLU A 439 -3.33 5.68 -16.92
CA GLU A 439 -4.65 5.07 -17.12
C GLU A 439 -5.34 4.76 -15.80
N ALA A 440 -4.60 4.30 -14.78
CA ALA A 440 -5.14 4.07 -13.45
C ALA A 440 -5.70 5.36 -12.83
N TYR A 441 -4.94 6.47 -12.85
CA TYR A 441 -5.39 7.75 -12.32
C TYR A 441 -6.64 8.29 -13.05
N ARG A 442 -6.70 8.15 -14.38
CA ARG A 442 -7.90 8.50 -15.16
C ARG A 442 -9.12 7.67 -14.77
N ARG A 443 -8.97 6.35 -14.66
CA ARG A 443 -10.05 5.45 -14.22
C ARG A 443 -10.53 5.78 -12.80
N MET A 444 -9.65 6.29 -11.95
CA MET A 444 -9.99 6.75 -10.60
C MET A 444 -10.63 8.14 -10.56
N GLY A 445 -10.80 8.81 -11.71
CA GLY A 445 -11.47 10.11 -11.81
C GLY A 445 -10.61 11.31 -11.43
N TYR A 446 -9.27 11.18 -11.45
CA TYR A 446 -8.40 12.34 -11.25
C TYR A 446 -8.43 13.27 -12.48
N PRO A 447 -8.43 14.60 -12.28
CA PRO A 447 -8.53 15.58 -13.36
C PRO A 447 -7.27 15.59 -14.24
N ASP A 448 -7.45 15.40 -15.55
CA ASP A 448 -6.36 15.29 -16.54
C ASP A 448 -5.46 16.53 -16.56
N GLU A 449 -6.01 17.72 -16.31
CA GLU A 449 -5.27 19.00 -16.26
C GLU A 449 -4.26 19.08 -15.11
N ARG A 450 -4.39 18.24 -14.08
CA ARG A 450 -3.42 18.13 -12.98
C ARG A 450 -2.40 17.02 -13.18
N LEU A 451 -2.59 16.15 -14.18
CA LEU A 451 -1.70 15.03 -14.44
C LEU A 451 -0.57 15.43 -15.38
N VAL A 452 0.67 15.21 -14.95
CA VAL A 452 1.86 15.41 -15.77
C VAL A 452 2.63 14.11 -15.87
N THR A 453 3.22 13.83 -17.03
CA THR A 453 4.03 12.61 -17.20
C THR A 453 5.50 12.91 -16.93
N VAL A 454 6.20 12.00 -16.27
CA VAL A 454 7.64 12.07 -16.01
C VAL A 454 8.28 10.69 -16.22
N GLU A 455 9.61 10.64 -16.37
CA GLU A 455 10.32 9.36 -16.39
C GLU A 455 10.32 8.69 -15.00
N ALA A 456 10.27 7.36 -14.99
CA ALA A 456 10.28 6.52 -13.79
C ALA A 456 11.69 6.46 -13.19
N LEU A 457 12.03 7.42 -12.33
CA LEU A 457 13.36 7.55 -11.72
C LEU A 457 13.82 6.28 -11.00
N ARG A 458 12.93 5.69 -10.17
CA ARG A 458 13.19 4.44 -9.44
C ARG A 458 13.50 3.24 -10.35
N TYR A 459 12.91 3.25 -11.55
CA TYR A 459 12.98 2.15 -12.51
C TYR A 459 13.90 2.48 -13.69
N ASN A 460 14.65 3.59 -13.66
CA ASN A 460 15.50 4.04 -14.77
C ASN A 460 16.63 3.04 -15.12
N HIS A 461 16.98 2.14 -14.19
CA HIS A 461 17.91 1.05 -14.42
C HIS A 461 17.34 -0.06 -15.33
N LEU A 462 16.01 -0.16 -15.42
CA LEU A 462 15.34 -1.12 -16.28
C LEU A 462 15.45 -0.68 -17.74
N LYS A 463 15.53 -1.67 -18.63
CA LYS A 463 15.45 -1.47 -20.07
C LYS A 463 14.42 -2.42 -20.62
N TYR A 464 13.51 -1.92 -21.44
CA TYR A 464 12.67 -2.79 -22.26
C TYR A 464 13.59 -3.57 -23.20
N SER A 465 13.65 -4.89 -23.01
CA SER A 465 14.44 -5.77 -23.87
C SER A 465 13.65 -7.02 -24.19
N ARG A 466 13.71 -7.45 -25.46
CA ARG A 466 14.17 -8.81 -25.79
C ARG A 466 14.69 -8.87 -27.23
N GLY A 467 15.74 -9.65 -27.42
CA GLY A 467 16.46 -10.01 -28.64
C GLY A 467 17.84 -10.48 -28.17
N MET A 468 18.21 -11.77 -28.16
CA MET A 468 17.93 -12.90 -29.06
C MET A 468 17.50 -14.17 -28.30
N ASP A 469 16.92 -15.10 -29.07
CA ASP A 469 16.74 -16.54 -28.87
C ASP A 469 17.26 -17.16 -27.57
N SER A 470 16.35 -17.51 -26.64
CA SER A 470 16.58 -18.73 -25.86
C SER A 470 15.99 -19.90 -26.65
N GLY A 471 16.74 -20.32 -27.68
CA GLY A 471 16.65 -21.72 -28.09
C GLY A 471 16.90 -22.58 -26.85
N MET A 472 16.14 -23.67 -26.71
CA MET A 472 16.32 -24.61 -25.61
C MET A 472 17.78 -25.09 -25.55
N GLU A 473 18.62 -24.49 -24.73
CA GLU A 473 19.90 -25.09 -24.37
C GLU A 473 19.59 -26.27 -23.44
N GLY A 474 19.54 -27.49 -24.00
CA GLY A 474 19.47 -28.74 -23.24
C GLY A 474 18.08 -29.22 -22.83
N GLY A 475 16.99 -28.66 -23.37
CA GLY A 475 15.63 -29.19 -23.18
C GLY A 475 14.98 -28.94 -21.80
N SER A 476 15.60 -28.13 -20.92
CA SER A 476 15.04 -27.72 -19.63
C SER A 476 14.80 -26.20 -19.57
N ARG A 477 13.70 -25.79 -18.93
CA ARG A 477 13.36 -24.36 -18.73
C ARG A 477 13.83 -23.86 -17.38
N LYS A 478 14.28 -22.60 -17.33
CA LYS A 478 14.81 -21.95 -16.12
C LYS A 478 13.76 -21.05 -15.48
N ILE A 479 13.38 -21.34 -14.23
CA ILE A 479 12.45 -20.53 -13.44
C ILE A 479 13.22 -19.72 -12.39
N LEU A 480 13.00 -18.41 -12.36
CA LEU A 480 13.47 -17.53 -11.30
C LEU A 480 12.35 -17.24 -10.29
N ILE A 481 12.55 -17.69 -9.06
CA ILE A 481 11.67 -17.45 -7.92
C ILE A 481 12.13 -16.15 -7.24
N LEU A 482 11.23 -15.18 -7.13
CA LEU A 482 11.48 -13.87 -6.55
C LEU A 482 10.95 -13.84 -5.12
N GLY A 483 11.86 -13.84 -4.16
CA GLY A 483 11.54 -13.80 -2.74
C GLY A 483 10.87 -12.48 -2.33
N ASP A 484 10.13 -12.55 -1.23
CA ASP A 484 9.43 -11.42 -0.63
C ASP A 484 10.17 -10.92 0.63
N TYR A 485 9.84 -9.71 1.09
CA TYR A 485 10.35 -9.17 2.35
C TYR A 485 9.69 -9.84 3.57
N VAL A 486 8.61 -10.60 3.36
CA VAL A 486 7.99 -11.45 4.37
C VAL A 486 8.50 -12.90 4.21
N PRO A 487 9.18 -13.48 5.23
CA PRO A 487 9.72 -14.84 5.16
C PRO A 487 8.67 -15.89 4.80
N SER A 488 7.50 -15.87 5.45
CA SER A 488 6.43 -16.84 5.23
C SER A 488 5.88 -16.82 3.81
N ALA A 489 5.90 -15.67 3.12
CA ALA A 489 5.50 -15.59 1.71
C ALA A 489 6.53 -16.30 0.81
N THR A 490 7.82 -16.16 1.11
CA THR A 490 8.89 -16.87 0.39
C THR A 490 8.83 -18.38 0.62
N GLU A 491 8.62 -18.82 1.86
CA GLU A 491 8.43 -20.24 2.20
C GLU A 491 7.26 -20.86 1.45
N LYS A 492 6.12 -20.16 1.39
CA LYS A 492 4.94 -20.61 0.62
C LYS A 492 5.25 -20.74 -0.88
N LEU A 493 5.94 -19.77 -1.48
CA LEU A 493 6.35 -19.85 -2.89
C LEU A 493 7.18 -21.10 -3.16
N LEU A 494 8.19 -21.33 -2.33
CA LEU A 494 9.09 -22.48 -2.49
C LEU A 494 8.36 -23.80 -2.30
N LYS A 495 7.43 -23.87 -1.33
CA LYS A 495 6.57 -25.04 -1.13
C LYS A 495 5.69 -25.32 -2.36
N VAL A 496 5.02 -24.31 -2.90
CA VAL A 496 4.17 -24.49 -4.10
C VAL A 496 5.01 -24.99 -5.28
N VAL A 497 6.23 -24.48 -5.46
CA VAL A 497 7.15 -24.97 -6.50
C VAL A 497 7.52 -26.44 -6.25
N ALA A 498 7.89 -26.80 -5.03
CA ALA A 498 8.22 -28.16 -4.65
C ALA A 498 7.08 -29.14 -4.94
N ASP A 499 5.85 -28.76 -4.60
CA ASP A 499 4.64 -29.56 -4.81
C ASP A 499 4.22 -29.60 -6.29
N THR A 500 4.64 -28.62 -7.10
CA THR A 500 4.36 -28.55 -8.54
C THR A 500 5.34 -29.37 -9.36
N ALA A 501 6.61 -29.44 -8.96
CA ALA A 501 7.66 -30.10 -9.73
C ALA A 501 7.33 -31.54 -10.17
N PRO A 502 6.70 -32.41 -9.33
CA PRO A 502 6.29 -33.75 -9.74
C PRO A 502 5.14 -33.80 -10.76
N LEU A 503 4.39 -32.72 -10.93
CA LEU A 503 3.23 -32.64 -11.83
C LEU A 503 3.63 -32.24 -13.27
N LEU A 504 4.87 -31.80 -13.47
CA LEU A 504 5.32 -31.21 -14.74
C LEU A 504 5.83 -32.30 -15.70
N PRO A 505 5.40 -32.26 -16.98
CA PRO A 505 5.81 -33.26 -17.97
C PRO A 505 7.23 -33.03 -18.50
N VAL A 506 7.84 -31.87 -18.22
CA VAL A 506 9.18 -31.48 -18.66
C VAL A 506 10.03 -31.06 -17.47
N SER A 507 11.35 -31.23 -17.58
CA SER A 507 12.29 -30.86 -16.52
C SER A 507 12.48 -29.35 -16.45
N TYR A 508 12.41 -28.78 -15.25
CA TYR A 508 12.70 -27.38 -14.95
C TYR A 508 13.88 -27.27 -14.00
N SER A 509 14.67 -26.22 -14.17
CA SER A 509 15.70 -25.81 -13.21
C SER A 509 15.24 -24.56 -12.48
N TYR A 510 15.49 -24.50 -11.17
CA TYR A 510 14.95 -23.46 -10.30
C TYR A 510 16.07 -22.65 -9.68
N ALA A 511 15.87 -21.34 -9.60
CA ALA A 511 16.69 -20.48 -8.77
C ALA A 511 15.84 -19.53 -7.95
N VAL A 512 16.28 -19.20 -6.74
CA VAL A 512 15.64 -18.20 -5.88
C VAL A 512 16.53 -16.98 -5.71
N LYS A 513 15.95 -15.81 -5.92
CA LYS A 513 16.51 -14.52 -5.51
C LYS A 513 15.85 -14.12 -4.17
N PRO A 514 16.49 -14.37 -3.01
CA PRO A 514 15.94 -13.94 -1.73
C PRO A 514 15.88 -12.41 -1.64
N HIS A 515 14.95 -11.89 -0.86
CA HIS A 515 14.99 -10.48 -0.46
C HIS A 515 16.21 -10.27 0.45
N PRO A 516 16.91 -9.12 0.40
CA PRO A 516 18.11 -8.89 1.22
C PRO A 516 17.89 -9.12 2.72
N SER A 517 16.68 -8.85 3.21
CA SER A 517 16.28 -9.05 4.61
C SER A 517 15.72 -10.44 4.93
N CYS A 518 15.54 -11.31 3.93
CA CYS A 518 14.94 -12.65 4.09
C CYS A 518 15.74 -13.67 3.28
N GLN A 519 16.81 -14.17 3.89
CA GLN A 519 17.66 -15.20 3.29
C GLN A 519 16.95 -16.57 3.31
N VAL A 520 17.20 -17.39 2.29
CA VAL A 520 16.64 -18.74 2.15
C VAL A 520 17.70 -19.77 2.53
N ASN A 521 17.30 -20.80 3.27
CA ASN A 521 18.15 -21.94 3.60
C ASN A 521 17.89 -23.10 2.63
N LEU A 522 18.87 -23.43 1.78
CA LEU A 522 18.72 -24.47 0.76
C LEU A 522 18.54 -25.88 1.34
N THR A 523 19.01 -26.15 2.56
CA THR A 523 18.91 -27.50 3.14
C THR A 523 17.47 -27.94 3.36
N GLU A 524 16.53 -27.00 3.45
CA GLU A 524 15.10 -27.25 3.64
C GLU A 524 14.38 -27.62 2.34
N TYR A 525 15.02 -27.47 1.18
CA TYR A 525 14.42 -27.62 -0.15
C TYR A 525 15.19 -28.59 -1.06
N SER A 526 15.82 -29.62 -0.49
CA SER A 526 16.60 -30.63 -1.25
C SER A 526 15.78 -31.51 -2.19
N ALA A 527 14.44 -31.42 -2.14
CA ALA A 527 13.53 -32.20 -2.96
C ALA A 527 13.53 -31.81 -4.46
N PHE A 528 14.08 -30.64 -4.82
CA PHE A 528 14.21 -30.20 -6.20
C PHE A 528 15.49 -29.34 -6.38
N ASP A 529 16.02 -29.28 -7.61
CA ASP A 529 17.27 -28.55 -7.90
C ASP A 529 17.05 -27.03 -7.82
N LEU A 530 17.41 -26.44 -6.67
CA LEU A 530 17.22 -25.03 -6.34
C LEU A 530 18.56 -24.32 -6.07
N HIS A 531 18.82 -23.24 -6.82
CA HIS A 531 20.04 -22.42 -6.69
C HIS A 531 19.74 -21.03 -6.11
N ILE A 532 20.58 -20.50 -5.21
CA ILE A 532 20.44 -19.11 -4.73
C ILE A 532 21.14 -18.13 -5.68
N ARG A 533 20.50 -17.00 -5.98
CA ARG A 533 21.08 -15.86 -6.72
C ARG A 533 21.11 -14.59 -5.87
N ASN A 534 22.32 -14.04 -5.69
CA ASN A 534 22.57 -12.83 -4.90
C ASN A 534 22.89 -11.59 -5.76
N GLU A 535 23.13 -11.81 -7.05
CA GLU A 535 23.39 -10.79 -8.06
C GLU A 535 22.16 -9.89 -8.30
N PRO A 536 22.35 -8.62 -8.72
CA PRO A 536 21.26 -7.72 -9.09
C PRO A 536 20.32 -8.27 -10.18
N LEU A 537 19.03 -7.92 -10.11
CA LEU A 537 18.00 -8.45 -11.02
C LEU A 537 18.29 -8.08 -12.48
N ASP A 538 18.70 -6.85 -12.75
CA ASP A 538 19.08 -6.37 -14.08
C ASP A 538 20.21 -7.17 -14.74
N GLN A 539 21.01 -7.91 -13.96
CA GLN A 539 22.08 -8.78 -14.45
C GLN A 539 21.62 -10.21 -14.72
N ILE A 540 20.69 -10.73 -13.93
CA ILE A 540 20.32 -12.17 -13.99
C ILE A 540 19.04 -12.45 -14.75
N LEU A 541 18.11 -11.50 -14.88
CA LEU A 541 16.78 -11.75 -15.46
C LEU A 541 16.82 -12.35 -16.87
N ARG A 542 17.85 -12.03 -17.66
CA ARG A 542 18.03 -12.55 -19.03
C ARG A 542 18.39 -14.03 -19.10
N SER A 543 18.88 -14.61 -18.01
CA SER A 543 19.33 -16.00 -17.94
C SER A 543 18.20 -16.98 -17.61
N TYR A 544 16.97 -16.47 -17.45
CA TYR A 544 15.79 -17.24 -17.07
C TYR A 544 14.70 -17.11 -18.13
N ASP A 545 13.78 -18.09 -18.14
CA ASP A 545 12.69 -18.13 -19.10
C ASP A 545 11.37 -17.63 -18.50
N ILE A 546 11.18 -17.82 -17.19
CA ILE A 546 9.95 -17.51 -16.46
C ILE A 546 10.33 -16.93 -15.08
N ALA A 547 9.58 -15.95 -14.60
CA ALA A 547 9.65 -15.49 -13.22
C ALA A 547 8.41 -15.94 -12.42
N PHE A 548 8.62 -16.44 -11.21
CA PHE A 548 7.57 -16.76 -10.25
C PHE A 548 7.72 -15.90 -8.99
N SER A 549 6.65 -15.31 -8.50
CA SER A 549 6.74 -14.29 -7.45
C SER A 549 5.53 -14.28 -6.52
N ALA A 550 5.71 -13.72 -5.33
CA ALA A 550 4.62 -13.45 -4.40
C ALA A 550 3.76 -12.27 -4.88
N ASN A 551 2.53 -12.21 -4.38
CA ASN A 551 1.53 -11.18 -4.66
C ASN A 551 2.04 -9.72 -4.49
N TRP A 552 3.07 -9.46 -3.68
CA TRP A 552 3.44 -8.09 -3.27
C TRP A 552 4.72 -7.53 -3.89
N THR A 553 5.62 -8.39 -4.37
CA THR A 553 7.00 -7.98 -4.62
C THR A 553 7.13 -7.10 -5.85
N SER A 554 7.85 -5.98 -5.74
CA SER A 554 8.18 -5.14 -6.89
C SER A 554 9.13 -5.84 -7.86
N ALA A 555 9.85 -6.88 -7.43
CA ALA A 555 10.74 -7.65 -8.29
C ALA A 555 9.98 -8.30 -9.47
N ALA A 556 8.69 -8.60 -9.30
CA ALA A 556 7.84 -9.09 -10.39
C ALA A 556 7.76 -8.07 -11.54
N VAL A 557 7.73 -6.78 -11.21
CA VAL A 557 7.71 -5.68 -12.20
C VAL A 557 9.01 -5.63 -12.99
N ASP A 558 10.15 -5.78 -12.31
CA ASP A 558 11.47 -5.80 -12.96
C ASP A 558 11.54 -6.95 -13.98
N ALA A 559 11.08 -8.15 -13.59
CA ALA A 559 11.00 -9.31 -14.47
C ALA A 559 10.07 -9.08 -15.68
N TYR A 560 8.89 -8.50 -15.42
CA TYR A 560 7.92 -8.19 -16.46
C TYR A 560 8.47 -7.20 -17.50
N VAL A 561 9.09 -6.11 -17.04
CA VAL A 561 9.70 -5.07 -17.89
C VAL A 561 10.91 -5.63 -18.65
N ALA A 562 11.66 -6.55 -18.05
CA ALA A 562 12.75 -7.27 -18.71
C ALA A 562 12.28 -8.27 -19.78
N GLY A 563 10.96 -8.49 -19.90
CA GLY A 563 10.37 -9.31 -20.95
C GLY A 563 10.14 -10.77 -20.59
N LEU A 564 10.21 -11.14 -19.30
CA LEU A 564 9.84 -12.48 -18.85
C LEU A 564 8.31 -12.61 -18.73
N PRO A 565 7.72 -13.75 -19.12
CA PRO A 565 6.43 -14.19 -18.58
C PRO A 565 6.53 -14.24 -17.05
N VAL A 566 5.51 -13.73 -16.37
CA VAL A 566 5.47 -13.68 -14.90
C VAL A 566 4.29 -14.49 -14.40
N VAL A 567 4.55 -15.41 -13.48
CA VAL A 567 3.52 -16.08 -12.69
C VAL A 567 3.54 -15.48 -11.28
N VAL A 568 2.37 -15.14 -10.76
CA VAL A 568 2.19 -14.54 -9.44
C VAL A 568 1.33 -15.46 -8.59
N MET A 569 1.86 -15.83 -7.43
CA MET A 569 1.10 -16.57 -6.42
C MET A 569 0.17 -15.60 -5.68
N LEU A 570 -1.13 -15.89 -5.70
CA LEU A 570 -2.13 -15.18 -4.90
C LEU A 570 -1.95 -15.58 -3.42
N ASP A 571 -2.03 -14.60 -2.53
CA ASP A 571 -1.94 -14.85 -1.08
C ASP A 571 -3.30 -15.31 -0.53
N GLU A 572 -3.33 -16.39 0.23
CA GLU A 572 -4.57 -16.97 0.75
C GLU A 572 -5.35 -16.06 1.72
N THR A 573 -4.73 -15.01 2.26
CA THR A 573 -5.31 -14.16 3.31
C THR A 573 -5.52 -12.72 2.86
N GLU A 574 -5.08 -12.36 1.65
CA GLU A 574 -5.05 -10.99 1.18
C GLU A 574 -5.68 -10.81 -0.21
N LEU A 575 -6.06 -9.57 -0.50
CA LEU A 575 -6.50 -9.14 -1.83
C LEU A 575 -5.34 -9.23 -2.83
N ASN A 576 -5.65 -9.27 -4.12
CA ASN A 576 -4.64 -9.24 -5.19
C ASN A 576 -3.92 -7.87 -5.25
N LEU A 577 -2.84 -7.72 -4.48
CA LEU A 577 -2.04 -6.51 -4.38
C LEU A 577 -0.90 -6.48 -5.40
N SER A 578 -0.93 -7.39 -6.39
CA SER A 578 0.04 -7.41 -7.46
C SER A 578 0.00 -6.13 -8.29
N PRO A 579 1.17 -5.49 -8.51
CA PRO A 579 1.28 -4.36 -9.42
C PRO A 579 1.08 -4.75 -10.89
N LEU A 580 1.02 -6.06 -11.17
CA LEU A 580 0.84 -6.63 -12.49
C LEU A 580 -0.57 -7.20 -12.73
N ARG A 581 -1.54 -6.90 -11.85
CA ARG A 581 -2.95 -7.28 -12.02
C ARG A 581 -3.45 -6.79 -13.39
N GLU A 582 -4.13 -7.68 -14.12
CA GLU A 582 -4.65 -7.45 -15.49
C GLU A 582 -3.59 -7.12 -16.55
N MET A 583 -2.30 -7.28 -16.26
CA MET A 583 -1.25 -7.07 -17.25
C MET A 583 -1.16 -8.27 -18.21
N PRO A 584 -1.03 -8.03 -19.53
CA PRO A 584 -0.88 -9.10 -20.52
C PRO A 584 0.36 -9.96 -20.26
N GLY A 585 0.24 -11.28 -20.37
CA GLY A 585 1.33 -12.24 -20.17
C GLY A 585 1.69 -12.49 -18.70
N VAL A 586 0.79 -12.13 -17.78
CA VAL A 586 0.91 -12.39 -16.34
C VAL A 586 -0.17 -13.39 -15.93
N HIS A 587 0.24 -14.47 -15.28
CA HIS A 587 -0.65 -15.53 -14.81
C HIS A 587 -0.74 -15.49 -13.28
N PHE A 588 -1.95 -15.68 -12.75
CA PHE A 588 -2.20 -15.71 -11.31
C PHE A 588 -2.60 -17.11 -10.88
N VAL A 589 -1.93 -17.65 -9.87
CA VAL A 589 -2.12 -19.03 -9.41
C VAL A 589 -2.32 -19.06 -7.89
N SER A 590 -3.10 -20.02 -7.41
CA SER A 590 -3.35 -20.20 -5.97
C SER A 590 -2.94 -21.56 -5.42
N ASP A 591 -2.52 -22.48 -6.28
CA ASP A 591 -2.18 -23.84 -5.91
C ASP A 591 -1.20 -24.48 -6.91
N PRO A 592 -0.58 -25.63 -6.56
CA PRO A 592 0.38 -26.31 -7.43
C PRO A 592 -0.17 -26.74 -8.80
N ARG A 593 -1.46 -27.09 -8.89
CA ARG A 593 -2.05 -27.53 -10.17
C ARG A 593 -2.20 -26.35 -11.11
N GLN A 594 -2.69 -25.21 -10.61
CA GLN A 594 -2.75 -23.97 -11.38
C GLN A 594 -1.36 -23.49 -11.81
N LEU A 595 -0.32 -23.68 -10.97
CA LEU A 595 1.05 -23.39 -11.38
C LEU A 595 1.50 -24.31 -12.52
N ALA A 596 1.24 -25.61 -12.45
CA ALA A 596 1.56 -26.53 -13.54
C ALA A 596 0.86 -26.15 -14.86
N GLU A 597 -0.43 -25.83 -14.81
CA GLU A 597 -1.22 -25.36 -15.95
C GLU A 597 -0.67 -24.05 -16.52
N ALA A 598 -0.35 -23.07 -15.66
CA ALA A 598 0.23 -21.80 -16.07
C ALA A 598 1.58 -22.00 -16.78
N LEU A 599 2.48 -22.81 -16.22
CA LEU A 599 3.78 -23.12 -16.83
C LEU A 599 3.64 -23.83 -18.18
N ALA A 600 2.65 -24.72 -18.31
CA ALA A 600 2.34 -25.38 -19.58
C ALA A 600 1.80 -24.37 -20.62
N SER A 601 0.91 -23.45 -20.23
CA SER A 601 0.35 -22.44 -21.13
C SER A 601 1.37 -21.41 -21.63
N ILE A 602 2.30 -20.99 -20.77
CA ILE A 602 3.40 -20.09 -21.13
C ILE A 602 4.29 -20.71 -22.20
N ALA A 603 4.33 -22.06 -22.28
CA ALA A 603 5.07 -22.74 -23.32
C ALA A 603 4.61 -22.47 -24.74
N SER A 604 3.32 -22.19 -24.91
CA SER A 604 2.69 -21.93 -26.20
C SER A 604 2.58 -20.45 -26.56
N ASP A 605 2.72 -19.55 -25.57
CA ASP A 605 2.43 -18.11 -25.72
C ASP A 605 3.68 -17.30 -26.11
N VAL A 606 4.12 -17.42 -27.37
CA VAL A 606 5.24 -16.64 -27.93
C VAL A 606 4.82 -15.21 -28.32
N ALA A 607 3.53 -14.87 -28.32
CA ALA A 607 2.98 -13.73 -29.06
C ALA A 607 2.77 -12.40 -28.29
N GLN A 608 3.04 -12.27 -26.98
CA GLN A 608 2.63 -11.07 -26.21
C GLN A 608 3.75 -10.05 -25.87
N GLN A 609 4.78 -9.92 -26.72
CA GLN A 609 5.89 -8.99 -26.45
C GLN A 609 5.56 -7.50 -26.70
N SER A 610 4.61 -7.18 -27.59
CA SER A 610 4.35 -5.80 -28.03
C SER A 610 3.62 -4.94 -26.98
N GLN A 611 2.78 -5.55 -26.13
CA GLN A 611 1.98 -4.82 -25.12
C GLN A 611 2.76 -4.49 -23.84
N ARG A 612 3.92 -5.11 -23.61
CA ARG A 612 4.75 -4.90 -22.40
C ARG A 612 5.46 -3.54 -22.36
N LYS A 613 5.62 -2.89 -23.52
CA LYS A 613 6.49 -1.72 -23.73
C LYS A 613 5.99 -0.38 -23.15
N ASN A 614 4.87 -0.36 -22.41
CA ASN A 614 4.22 0.89 -21.99
C ASN A 614 4.05 1.04 -20.46
N LEU A 615 4.59 0.14 -19.63
CA LEU A 615 4.41 0.23 -18.18
C LEU A 615 5.00 1.53 -17.58
N PHE A 616 6.23 1.88 -17.97
CA PHE A 616 7.01 3.02 -17.47
C PHE A 616 7.59 3.85 -18.61
N PHE A 617 7.81 5.14 -18.33
CA PHE A 617 8.62 6.00 -19.18
C PHE A 617 10.08 5.92 -18.71
N LEU A 618 10.97 5.33 -19.53
CA LEU A 618 12.35 4.96 -19.13
C LEU A 618 13.44 5.73 -19.88
N ASP A 619 13.16 6.92 -20.39
CA ASP A 619 14.16 7.72 -21.12
C ASP A 619 15.31 8.16 -20.18
N PRO A 620 16.56 7.71 -20.40
CA PRO A 620 17.68 8.04 -19.53
C PRO A 620 18.13 9.51 -19.61
N ALA A 621 17.69 10.27 -20.63
CA ALA A 621 17.96 11.70 -20.76
C ALA A 621 17.02 12.56 -19.88
N LEU A 622 15.95 11.97 -19.33
CA LEU A 622 14.97 12.63 -18.47
C LEU A 622 14.30 13.90 -19.07
N PRO A 623 13.92 13.93 -20.37
CA PRO A 623 13.37 15.14 -20.99
C PRO A 623 12.03 15.60 -20.39
N ARG A 624 11.20 14.70 -19.86
CA ARG A 624 9.94 15.08 -19.19
C ARG A 624 10.22 15.75 -17.84
N TRP A 625 11.18 15.24 -17.06
CA TRP A 625 11.64 15.93 -15.85
C TRP A 625 12.24 17.30 -16.14
N GLN A 626 13.07 17.43 -17.18
CA GLN A 626 13.62 18.73 -17.58
C GLN A 626 12.52 19.75 -17.88
N ARG A 627 11.48 19.34 -18.64
CA ARG A 627 10.32 20.21 -18.92
C ARG A 627 9.55 20.59 -17.65
N LEU A 628 9.35 19.65 -16.73
CA LEU A 628 8.63 19.90 -15.48
C LEU A 628 9.40 20.83 -14.54
N LEU A 629 10.73 20.68 -14.45
CA LEU A 629 11.58 21.53 -13.62
C LEU A 629 11.77 22.94 -14.20
N ALA A 630 11.65 23.09 -15.53
CA ALA A 630 11.73 24.39 -16.20
C ALA A 630 10.44 25.22 -16.12
N SER A 631 9.31 24.62 -15.74
CA SER A 631 8.03 25.34 -15.52
C SER A 631 8.02 26.06 -14.18
#